data_AF-A0A8J5X4C0-F1
#
_entry.id   AF-A0A8J5X4C0-F1
#
_cell.length_a   1.000
_cell.length_b   1.000
_cell.length_c   1.000
_cell.angle_alpha   90.00
_cell.angle_beta   90.00
_cell.angle_gamma   90.00
#
_symmetry.space_group_name_H-M   'P 1'
#
loop_
_entity.id
_entity.type
_entity.pdbx_description
1 polymer ?
#
loop_
_entity_poly.entity_id
_entity_poly.type
_entity_poly.pdbx_seq_one_letter_code
_entity_poly.pdbx_strand_id
1 'polypeptide(L)'
;MTSTCCSRIALIAVTLAAVSAAVSPRAAHGSTPVAAAAACCWCDGDTPDAFRVTVDADGQEHELVFSDEFSQPGRNFSNGADKRWTAIDKSDYTNASPVRYTPEAITTVLDRGAMVLANASDPGSERRVFRPYRTPYSALRIETRRITDKAVAKAVNKTFQGGMLQSWDKFCFTGGVVEVSAKFPMGLGFWPALWLFGNLGRAIHEESNDGLWPYSLEECDPVYEQRPVAKPGKKQRISGCDPAPPSGLHPRMGRGATEIDLVEVGDSWNGQAGWLMQSLQLAPSIPDHFRPKLHDPPIGYTPNPRTGQVAWVPPTHGASTRDTWYRRLRFGGNTSGVPAVLPNAHWYGPKFADSLTAGISPFHDLSERYRTFRLEWREGDGGYLRWLIDGVFIFEIPAAALDKYTVCAQTPDDGAPVCETTPRRKLPSEPMSIVINTALGSWNGGPDATNGHMPGEMLVDFVRVWQSRERTNVGCDPPDYPTRRYIDEHAHLYGTPARPRGYDSCPQIYPHGTRGADGDDAGARAAGARRPLGGALAIGLAAVAAGALVALFGGSAVVRSLLRKRAAARQRPSQYGEVGDPAGASREPMLR
;
A
#
# COMPACT_ATOMS: atom_id res chain seq x y z
N MET A 1 -72.37 11.41 -54.65
CA MET A 1 -71.87 10.62 -55.81
C MET A 1 -71.04 9.48 -55.23
N THR A 2 -71.59 8.28 -54.96
CA THR A 2 -71.74 7.11 -55.87
C THR A 2 -70.40 6.73 -56.52
N SER A 3 -69.86 5.50 -56.55
CA SER A 3 -70.31 4.14 -56.18
C SER A 3 -69.15 3.16 -56.47
N THR A 4 -69.02 2.07 -55.68
CA THR A 4 -68.64 0.65 -56.04
C THR A 4 -67.35 0.33 -56.83
N CYS A 5 -66.73 -0.87 -56.82
CA CYS A 5 -66.64 -2.10 -56.01
C CYS A 5 -65.81 -3.13 -56.86
N CYS A 6 -65.31 -4.22 -56.23
CA CYS A 6 -64.88 -5.52 -56.79
C CYS A 6 -63.48 -5.65 -57.47
N SER A 7 -62.70 -6.74 -57.34
CA SER A 7 -62.71 -7.98 -56.55
C SER A 7 -61.47 -8.87 -56.91
N ARG A 8 -61.01 -9.73 -55.97
CA ARG A 8 -60.57 -11.16 -56.13
C ARG A 8 -59.10 -11.61 -56.40
N ILE A 9 -58.65 -12.55 -55.54
CA ILE A 9 -57.85 -13.81 -55.79
C ILE A 9 -56.31 -13.63 -55.94
N ALA A 10 -55.35 -14.42 -55.41
CA ALA A 10 -55.26 -15.64 -54.59
C ALA A 10 -53.88 -15.74 -53.89
N LEU A 11 -53.81 -16.61 -52.87
CA LEU A 11 -52.63 -17.11 -52.16
C LEU A 11 -51.75 -18.00 -53.07
N ILE A 12 -50.42 -17.83 -53.05
CA ILE A 12 -49.46 -18.87 -53.49
C ILE A 12 -48.46 -19.11 -52.36
N ALA A 13 -48.46 -20.35 -51.88
CA ALA A 13 -47.47 -20.89 -50.96
C ALA A 13 -46.18 -21.24 -51.73
N VAL A 14 -45.02 -20.94 -51.15
CA VAL A 14 -43.73 -21.48 -51.59
C VAL A 14 -43.12 -22.25 -50.42
N THR A 15 -43.14 -23.57 -50.56
CA THR A 15 -42.32 -24.52 -49.82
C THR A 15 -40.87 -24.45 -50.31
N LEU A 16 -39.92 -24.32 -49.40
CA LEU A 16 -38.49 -24.56 -49.69
C LEU A 16 -38.00 -25.68 -48.78
N ALA A 17 -37.87 -26.86 -49.39
CA ALA A 17 -37.27 -28.05 -48.81
C ALA A 17 -35.75 -27.95 -48.83
N ALA A 18 -35.13 -28.45 -47.76
CA ALA A 18 -33.69 -28.57 -47.59
C ALA A 18 -33.08 -29.58 -48.56
N VAL A 19 -31.91 -29.25 -49.12
CA VAL A 19 -30.97 -30.21 -49.70
C VAL A 19 -29.60 -29.96 -49.10
N SER A 20 -29.14 -30.90 -48.27
CA SER A 20 -27.77 -30.94 -47.74
C SER A 20 -26.82 -31.44 -48.82
N ALA A 21 -25.76 -30.68 -49.09
CA ALA A 21 -24.57 -31.16 -49.80
C ALA A 21 -23.36 -31.04 -48.86
N ALA A 22 -22.79 -32.19 -48.52
CA ALA A 22 -21.59 -32.31 -47.70
C ALA A 22 -20.36 -31.84 -48.50
N VAL A 23 -19.57 -30.94 -47.91
CA VAL A 23 -18.21 -30.60 -48.37
C VAL A 23 -17.25 -30.91 -47.23
N SER A 24 -16.31 -31.82 -47.47
CA SER A 24 -15.24 -32.16 -46.52
C SER A 24 -14.28 -30.98 -46.31
N PRO A 25 -13.83 -30.70 -45.07
CA PRO A 25 -12.86 -29.66 -44.83
C PRO A 25 -11.44 -30.14 -45.19
N ARG A 26 -10.77 -29.36 -46.04
CA ARG A 26 -9.35 -29.49 -46.34
C ARG A 26 -8.56 -28.97 -45.13
N ALA A 27 -7.64 -29.79 -44.62
CA ALA A 27 -6.81 -29.48 -43.46
C ALA A 27 -6.06 -28.14 -43.64
N ALA A 28 -6.44 -27.14 -42.84
CA ALA A 28 -5.64 -25.95 -42.63
C ALA A 28 -4.56 -26.28 -41.59
N HIS A 29 -3.31 -25.98 -41.95
CA HIS A 29 -2.15 -26.11 -41.07
C HIS A 29 -2.39 -25.41 -39.74
N GLY A 30 -2.05 -26.13 -38.66
CA GLY A 30 -2.28 -25.71 -37.30
C GLY A 30 -1.61 -24.39 -36.98
N SER A 31 -2.43 -23.35 -36.81
CA SER A 31 -2.14 -22.35 -35.81
C SER A 31 -2.30 -23.01 -34.44
N THR A 32 -1.17 -23.30 -33.79
CA THR A 32 -1.14 -23.48 -32.34
C THR A 32 -1.99 -22.38 -31.69
N PRO A 33 -2.91 -22.70 -30.77
CA PRO A 33 -3.59 -21.65 -30.03
C PRO A 33 -2.52 -20.81 -29.36
N VAL A 34 -2.55 -19.50 -29.62
CA VAL A 34 -1.84 -18.52 -28.80
C VAL A 34 -2.23 -18.87 -27.37
N ALA A 35 -1.24 -19.22 -26.56
CA ALA A 35 -1.44 -19.58 -25.17
C ALA A 35 -2.40 -18.56 -24.55
N ALA A 36 -3.50 -19.05 -23.97
CA ALA A 36 -4.38 -18.22 -23.17
C ALA A 36 -3.50 -17.35 -22.27
N ALA A 37 -3.67 -16.02 -22.34
CA ALA A 37 -2.97 -15.09 -21.46
C ALA A 37 -2.97 -15.71 -20.06
N ALA A 38 -1.78 -15.98 -19.51
CA ALA A 38 -1.66 -16.74 -18.28
C ALA A 38 -2.62 -16.13 -17.26
N ALA A 39 -3.62 -16.92 -16.84
CA ALA A 39 -4.68 -16.41 -16.00
C ALA A 39 -4.06 -15.70 -14.80
N CYS A 40 -4.37 -14.42 -14.61
CA CYS A 40 -3.84 -13.62 -13.52
C CYS A 40 -4.08 -14.34 -12.18
N CYS A 41 -3.02 -14.92 -11.58
CA CYS A 41 -3.13 -15.79 -10.41
C CYS A 41 -3.69 -15.06 -9.17
N TRP A 42 -3.39 -13.76 -9.10
CA TRP A 42 -3.85 -12.86 -8.05
C TRP A 42 -5.24 -12.27 -8.31
N CYS A 43 -5.80 -12.42 -9.51
CA CYS A 43 -7.09 -11.84 -9.85
C CYS A 43 -8.25 -12.67 -9.28
N ASP A 44 -9.27 -11.97 -8.81
CA ASP A 44 -10.55 -12.55 -8.46
C ASP A 44 -11.24 -13.13 -9.70
N GLY A 45 -11.83 -14.32 -9.53
CA GLY A 45 -12.60 -14.96 -10.60
C GLY A 45 -13.90 -14.20 -10.90
N ASP A 46 -14.39 -13.41 -9.94
CA ASP A 46 -15.59 -12.60 -10.07
C ASP A 46 -15.33 -11.22 -10.72
N THR A 47 -14.07 -10.87 -11.02
CA THR A 47 -13.77 -9.59 -11.71
C THR A 47 -14.34 -9.59 -13.13
N PRO A 48 -15.21 -8.62 -13.48
CA PRO A 48 -15.80 -8.55 -14.82
C PRO A 48 -14.75 -8.33 -15.92
N ASP A 49 -14.98 -8.92 -17.09
CA ASP A 49 -14.05 -8.84 -18.23
C ASP A 49 -13.76 -7.39 -18.67
N ALA A 50 -14.73 -6.49 -18.51
CA ALA A 50 -14.59 -5.07 -18.81
C ALA A 50 -13.51 -4.36 -17.96
N PHE A 51 -13.09 -4.95 -16.84
CA PHE A 51 -12.05 -4.43 -15.96
C PHE A 51 -10.74 -5.21 -16.06
N ARG A 52 -10.59 -6.15 -17.00
CA ARG A 52 -9.30 -6.84 -17.23
C ARG A 52 -8.24 -5.93 -17.84
N VAL A 53 -8.66 -4.81 -18.45
CA VAL A 53 -7.80 -3.80 -19.04
C VAL A 53 -8.25 -2.43 -18.54
N THR A 54 -7.30 -1.53 -18.32
CA THR A 54 -7.56 -0.11 -18.07
C THR A 54 -6.62 0.74 -18.91
N VAL A 55 -6.98 2.00 -19.11
CA VAL A 55 -6.14 3.00 -19.78
C VAL A 55 -5.84 4.10 -18.76
N ASP A 56 -4.58 4.49 -18.64
CA ASP A 56 -4.16 5.59 -17.77
C ASP A 56 -4.45 6.96 -18.39
N ALA A 57 -4.28 8.04 -17.63
CA ALA A 57 -4.53 9.39 -18.14
C ALA A 57 -3.49 9.86 -19.18
N ASP A 58 -2.39 9.13 -19.39
CA ASP A 58 -1.43 9.34 -20.49
C ASP A 58 -1.80 8.51 -21.75
N GLY A 59 -2.87 7.71 -21.70
CA GLY A 59 -3.34 6.87 -22.82
C GLY A 59 -2.64 5.52 -22.91
N GLN A 60 -1.87 5.11 -21.90
CA GLN A 60 -1.22 3.81 -21.86
C GLN A 60 -2.21 2.72 -21.41
N GLU A 61 -2.22 1.60 -22.13
CA GLU A 61 -2.99 0.42 -21.76
C GLU A 61 -2.27 -0.41 -20.68
N HIS A 62 -3.04 -0.92 -19.72
CA HIS A 62 -2.57 -1.76 -18.62
C HIS A 62 -3.49 -2.97 -18.43
N GLU A 63 -2.91 -4.11 -18.09
CA GLU A 63 -3.62 -5.36 -17.81
C GLU A 63 -3.75 -5.63 -16.33
N LEU A 64 -4.86 -6.26 -15.95
CA LEU A 64 -5.17 -6.58 -14.57
C LEU A 64 -4.19 -7.64 -14.04
N VAL A 65 -3.47 -7.28 -12.97
CA VAL A 65 -2.49 -8.14 -12.30
C VAL A 65 -2.90 -8.53 -10.89
N PHE A 66 -3.89 -7.86 -10.31
CA PHE A 66 -4.53 -8.23 -9.05
C PHE A 66 -5.95 -7.69 -8.99
N SER A 67 -6.84 -8.45 -8.38
CA SER A 67 -8.14 -7.96 -7.99
C SER A 67 -8.72 -8.72 -6.82
N ASP A 68 -9.58 -8.04 -6.07
CA ASP A 68 -10.51 -8.63 -5.12
C ASP A 68 -11.83 -7.86 -5.22
N GLU A 69 -12.91 -8.56 -5.56
CA GLU A 69 -14.27 -8.00 -5.71
C GLU A 69 -15.13 -8.25 -4.46
N PHE A 70 -14.55 -8.88 -3.43
CA PHE A 70 -15.19 -9.18 -2.15
C PHE A 70 -16.57 -9.84 -2.24
N SER A 71 -16.81 -10.57 -3.33
CA SER A 71 -18.13 -11.02 -3.77
C SER A 71 -18.71 -12.21 -2.96
N GLN A 72 -17.90 -12.82 -2.10
CA GLN A 72 -18.30 -13.91 -1.22
C GLN A 72 -18.50 -13.37 0.20
N PRO A 73 -19.71 -13.35 0.78
CA PRO A 73 -19.94 -12.89 2.15
C PRO A 73 -19.38 -13.87 3.18
N GLY A 74 -19.01 -13.36 4.36
CA GLY A 74 -18.52 -14.14 5.50
C GLY A 74 -17.07 -14.63 5.38
N ARG A 75 -16.25 -14.00 4.52
CA ARG A 75 -14.83 -14.36 4.40
C ARG A 75 -14.10 -14.13 5.72
N ASN A 76 -13.19 -15.07 6.01
CA ASN A 76 -12.26 -15.01 7.15
C ASN A 76 -10.89 -14.54 6.66
N PHE A 77 -10.41 -13.46 7.27
CA PHE A 77 -9.12 -12.85 6.92
C PHE A 77 -8.02 -13.10 7.97
N SER A 78 -8.28 -13.96 8.96
CA SER A 78 -7.25 -14.40 9.92
C SER A 78 -6.02 -14.93 9.18
N ASN A 79 -4.84 -14.79 9.80
CA ASN A 79 -3.59 -15.24 9.18
C ASN A 79 -3.67 -16.73 8.80
N GLY A 80 -3.42 -17.05 7.53
CA GLY A 80 -3.57 -18.40 6.96
C GLY A 80 -4.90 -18.69 6.27
N ALA A 81 -5.93 -17.87 6.46
CA ALA A 81 -7.27 -18.14 5.92
C ALA A 81 -7.49 -17.60 4.50
N ASP A 82 -6.80 -16.52 4.12
CA ASP A 82 -6.94 -15.87 2.82
C ASP A 82 -5.59 -15.79 2.09
N LYS A 83 -5.59 -16.05 0.77
CA LYS A 83 -4.37 -16.02 -0.03
C LYS A 83 -3.85 -14.60 -0.31
N ARG A 84 -4.76 -13.61 -0.44
CA ARG A 84 -4.45 -12.22 -0.79
C ARG A 84 -4.19 -11.36 0.44
N TRP A 85 -4.91 -11.65 1.53
CA TRP A 85 -4.98 -10.74 2.68
C TRP A 85 -4.65 -11.39 4.02
N THR A 86 -4.23 -10.58 4.98
CA THR A 86 -4.13 -10.95 6.39
C THR A 86 -4.64 -9.80 7.26
N ALA A 87 -5.62 -10.10 8.10
CA ALA A 87 -6.10 -9.21 9.14
C ALA A 87 -5.11 -9.19 10.31
N ILE A 88 -4.87 -8.00 10.83
CA ILE A 88 -3.95 -7.81 11.95
C ILE A 88 -4.66 -8.05 13.28
N ASP A 89 -3.96 -8.77 14.16
CA ASP A 89 -4.38 -9.08 15.53
C ASP A 89 -3.41 -8.44 16.53
N LYS A 90 -3.44 -7.10 16.66
CA LYS A 90 -2.50 -6.34 17.50
C LYS A 90 -3.03 -4.99 17.95
N SER A 91 -2.62 -4.55 19.15
CA SER A 91 -2.84 -3.17 19.63
C SER A 91 -2.00 -2.18 18.83
N ASP A 92 -2.62 -1.10 18.36
CA ASP A 92 -1.93 -0.04 17.65
C ASP A 92 -1.29 0.94 18.64
N TYR A 93 0.02 1.13 18.57
CA TYR A 93 0.74 2.06 19.45
C TYR A 93 1.21 3.32 18.71
N THR A 94 0.94 3.39 17.40
CA THR A 94 1.24 4.57 16.60
C THR A 94 0.29 5.71 16.95
N ASN A 95 0.74 6.95 16.84
CA ASN A 95 -0.08 8.17 16.97
C ASN A 95 -1.00 8.24 18.20
N ALA A 96 -0.60 7.62 19.32
CA ALA A 96 -1.43 7.47 20.53
C ALA A 96 -2.81 6.82 20.27
N SER A 97 -2.88 5.94 19.28
CA SER A 97 -4.10 5.25 18.84
C SER A 97 -4.79 4.52 20.00
N PRO A 98 -6.12 4.69 20.19
CA PRO A 98 -6.89 3.98 21.19
C PRO A 98 -7.44 2.64 20.66
N VAL A 99 -7.01 2.18 19.48
CA VAL A 99 -7.54 1.01 18.77
C VAL A 99 -6.74 -0.26 19.05
N ARG A 100 -7.47 -1.37 19.22
CA ARG A 100 -6.99 -2.74 19.05
C ARG A 100 -7.52 -3.28 17.72
N TYR A 101 -6.64 -3.56 16.76
CA TYR A 101 -7.05 -4.20 15.50
C TYR A 101 -7.26 -5.68 15.70
N THR A 102 -8.42 -6.24 15.33
CA THR A 102 -8.67 -7.69 15.44
C THR A 102 -9.21 -8.28 14.13
N PRO A 103 -9.00 -9.58 13.84
CA PRO A 103 -9.57 -10.22 12.67
C PRO A 103 -11.10 -10.20 12.65
N GLU A 104 -11.77 -10.25 13.81
CA GLU A 104 -13.24 -10.27 13.91
C GLU A 104 -13.89 -8.94 13.49
N ALA A 105 -13.12 -7.86 13.46
CA ALA A 105 -13.58 -6.57 12.95
C ALA A 105 -13.67 -6.52 11.41
N ILE A 106 -13.18 -7.56 10.72
CA ILE A 106 -13.06 -7.60 9.27
C ILE A 106 -13.78 -8.83 8.73
N THR A 107 -14.74 -8.62 7.83
CA THR A 107 -15.37 -9.69 7.06
C THR A 107 -15.98 -9.12 5.79
N THR A 108 -16.44 -9.96 4.88
CA THR A 108 -17.28 -9.53 3.76
C THR A 108 -18.74 -9.64 4.12
N VAL A 109 -19.55 -8.65 3.76
CA VAL A 109 -20.98 -8.58 4.09
C VAL A 109 -21.80 -8.30 2.84
N LEU A 110 -23.06 -8.72 2.84
CA LEU A 110 -24.02 -8.26 1.84
C LEU A 110 -24.35 -6.79 2.12
N ASP A 111 -24.06 -5.90 1.17
CA ASP A 111 -24.42 -4.49 1.27
C ASP A 111 -25.81 -4.28 0.66
N ARG A 112 -26.83 -4.30 1.52
CA ARG A 112 -28.22 -4.04 1.12
C ARG A 112 -28.49 -2.56 0.84
N GLY A 113 -27.60 -1.65 1.25
CA GLY A 113 -27.72 -0.21 0.98
C GLY A 113 -27.44 0.13 -0.49
N ALA A 114 -26.51 -0.59 -1.11
CA ALA A 114 -26.24 -0.48 -2.55
C ALA A 114 -27.45 -0.85 -3.43
N MET A 115 -28.35 -1.72 -2.96
CA MET A 115 -29.59 -2.05 -3.68
C MET A 115 -30.59 -0.88 -3.77
N VAL A 116 -30.57 0.05 -2.82
CA VAL A 116 -31.56 1.14 -2.76
C VAL A 116 -31.20 2.28 -3.72
N LEU A 117 -29.91 2.57 -3.89
CA LEU A 117 -29.42 3.63 -4.77
C LEU A 117 -29.50 3.27 -6.26
N ALA A 118 -29.44 1.99 -6.63
CA ALA A 118 -29.60 1.56 -8.02
C ALA A 118 -31.01 1.83 -8.61
N ASN A 119 -32.01 2.08 -7.77
CA ASN A 119 -33.37 2.44 -8.19
C ASN A 119 -33.63 3.95 -8.22
N ALA A 120 -32.69 4.78 -7.74
CA ALA A 120 -32.78 6.23 -7.82
C ALA A 120 -31.96 6.70 -9.01
N SER A 121 -32.64 7.01 -10.12
CA SER A 121 -32.04 7.56 -11.34
C SER A 121 -31.34 8.89 -11.05
N ASP A 122 -30.01 8.89 -10.96
CA ASP A 122 -29.18 10.09 -10.94
C ASP A 122 -28.80 10.49 -12.37
N PRO A 123 -29.34 11.59 -12.93
CA PRO A 123 -29.18 11.98 -14.33
C PRO A 123 -27.83 12.65 -14.63
N GLY A 124 -26.73 11.97 -14.29
CA GLY A 124 -25.36 12.42 -14.57
C GLY A 124 -24.29 11.32 -14.62
N SER A 125 -24.65 10.07 -14.32
CA SER A 125 -23.71 8.94 -14.19
C SER A 125 -23.50 8.11 -15.47
N GLU A 126 -24.06 8.53 -16.61
CA GLU A 126 -24.12 7.75 -17.86
C GLU A 126 -22.76 7.45 -18.54
N ARG A 127 -21.62 7.82 -17.94
CA ARG A 127 -20.29 7.49 -18.47
C ARG A 127 -19.32 6.97 -17.42
N ARG A 128 -19.66 5.84 -16.81
CA ARG A 128 -18.75 4.73 -16.46
C ARG A 128 -19.66 3.67 -15.86
N VAL A 129 -19.83 2.58 -16.60
CA VAL A 129 -20.76 1.48 -16.31
C VAL A 129 -20.46 0.90 -14.92
N PHE A 130 -21.12 1.43 -13.88
CA PHE A 130 -21.31 0.74 -12.63
C PHE A 130 -22.21 -0.45 -12.93
N ARG A 131 -21.66 -1.66 -12.74
CA ARG A 131 -22.20 -3.00 -13.01
C ARG A 131 -23.70 -3.06 -13.37
N PRO A 132 -24.12 -3.74 -14.45
CA PRO A 132 -25.42 -4.41 -14.42
C PRO A 132 -25.37 -5.45 -13.28
N TYR A 133 -25.95 -5.08 -12.14
CA TYR A 133 -25.83 -5.76 -10.84
C TYR A 133 -26.22 -7.25 -10.91
N ARG A 134 -25.27 -8.15 -10.59
CA ARG A 134 -25.63 -9.43 -9.96
C ARG A 134 -25.95 -9.15 -8.49
N THR A 135 -27.21 -9.34 -8.11
CA THR A 135 -27.63 -9.37 -6.71
C THR A 135 -27.39 -10.76 -6.12
N PRO A 136 -26.96 -10.86 -4.85
CA PRO A 136 -26.73 -9.77 -3.90
C PRO A 136 -25.30 -9.18 -3.97
N TYR A 137 -25.21 -7.84 -3.80
CA TYR A 137 -23.94 -7.10 -3.72
C TYR A 137 -23.24 -7.38 -2.39
N SER A 138 -21.94 -7.64 -2.39
CA SER A 138 -21.15 -7.73 -1.18
C SER A 138 -19.90 -6.86 -1.25
N ALA A 139 -19.42 -6.49 -0.08
CA ALA A 139 -18.26 -5.62 0.11
C ALA A 139 -17.44 -6.14 1.29
N LEU A 140 -16.15 -5.84 1.30
CA LEU A 140 -15.35 -5.90 2.51
C LEU A 140 -15.88 -4.87 3.50
N ARG A 141 -16.17 -5.30 4.72
CA ARG A 141 -16.49 -4.43 5.83
C ARG A 141 -15.36 -4.44 6.84
N ILE A 142 -14.92 -3.25 7.22
CA ILE A 142 -14.09 -3.01 8.41
C ILE A 142 -14.91 -2.22 9.41
N GLU A 143 -15.27 -2.86 10.52
CA GLU A 143 -16.04 -2.24 11.61
C GLU A 143 -15.11 -1.72 12.70
N THR A 144 -15.38 -0.51 13.17
CA THR A 144 -14.77 0.05 14.38
C THR A 144 -15.85 0.31 15.42
N ARG A 145 -15.61 -0.15 16.64
CA ARG A 145 -16.58 -0.09 17.73
C ARG A 145 -15.90 0.07 19.09
N ARG A 146 -16.66 0.52 20.09
CA ARG A 146 -16.19 0.59 21.47
C ARG A 146 -16.10 -0.81 22.08
N ILE A 147 -15.03 -1.06 22.85
CA ILE A 147 -14.92 -2.28 23.67
C ILE A 147 -15.78 -2.07 24.92
N THR A 148 -16.89 -2.81 25.02
CA THR A 148 -17.86 -2.69 26.12
C THR A 148 -17.46 -3.52 27.35
N ASP A 149 -16.73 -4.62 27.14
CA ASP A 149 -16.17 -5.42 28.22
C ASP A 149 -14.98 -4.71 28.86
N LYS A 150 -15.15 -4.26 30.11
CA LYS A 150 -14.12 -3.54 30.88
C LYS A 150 -12.89 -4.39 31.17
N ALA A 151 -13.03 -5.70 31.34
CA ALA A 151 -11.90 -6.59 31.57
C ALA A 151 -11.06 -6.72 30.31
N VAL A 152 -11.71 -6.88 29.15
CA VAL A 152 -11.03 -6.90 27.84
C VAL A 152 -10.32 -5.56 27.59
N ALA A 153 -11.04 -4.44 27.72
CA ALA A 153 -10.48 -3.10 27.49
C ALA A 153 -9.24 -2.83 28.39
N LYS A 154 -9.31 -3.24 29.66
CA LYS A 154 -8.17 -3.15 30.60
C LYS A 154 -7.02 -4.06 30.18
N ALA A 155 -7.30 -5.29 29.75
CA ALA A 155 -6.28 -6.26 29.37
C ALA A 155 -5.49 -5.83 28.13
N VAL A 156 -6.16 -5.27 27.12
CA VAL A 156 -5.50 -4.78 25.89
C VAL A 156 -4.98 -3.34 26.01
N ASN A 157 -5.36 -2.64 27.09
CA ASN A 157 -5.11 -1.21 27.32
C ASN A 157 -5.56 -0.34 26.12
N LYS A 158 -6.77 -0.59 25.62
CA LYS A 158 -7.40 0.08 24.48
C LYS A 158 -8.89 0.25 24.74
N THR A 159 -9.49 1.26 24.15
CA THR A 159 -10.93 1.59 24.34
C THR A 159 -11.78 1.18 23.14
N PHE A 160 -11.16 1.00 21.97
CA PHE A 160 -11.85 0.64 20.74
C PHE A 160 -11.25 -0.61 20.10
N GLN A 161 -12.11 -1.35 19.39
CA GLN A 161 -11.74 -2.41 18.48
C GLN A 161 -11.96 -1.89 17.05
N GLY A 162 -11.03 -2.19 16.15
CA GLY A 162 -11.13 -1.87 14.72
C GLY A 162 -10.52 -2.97 13.87
N GLY A 163 -10.39 -2.76 12.56
CA GLY A 163 -9.71 -3.69 11.67
C GLY A 163 -8.62 -3.05 10.81
N MET A 164 -7.59 -3.84 10.52
CA MET A 164 -6.53 -3.54 9.55
C MET A 164 -6.26 -4.79 8.73
N LEU A 165 -6.35 -4.66 7.40
CA LEU A 165 -6.12 -5.70 6.42
C LEU A 165 -4.86 -5.35 5.61
N GLN A 166 -3.95 -6.31 5.44
CA GLN A 166 -2.69 -6.12 4.72
C GLN A 166 -2.49 -7.19 3.66
N SER A 167 -1.88 -6.83 2.53
CA SER A 167 -1.32 -7.79 1.56
C SER A 167 0.19 -8.04 1.77
N TRP A 168 0.74 -7.57 2.91
CA TRP A 168 2.17 -7.64 3.24
C TRP A 168 2.73 -9.06 3.14
N ASP A 169 3.88 -9.20 2.48
CA ASP A 169 4.54 -10.47 2.12
C ASP A 169 3.63 -11.51 1.43
N LYS A 170 2.50 -11.06 0.87
CA LYS A 170 1.58 -11.82 0.01
C LYS A 170 1.61 -11.23 -1.40
N PHE A 171 0.77 -10.25 -1.65
CA PHE A 171 0.76 -9.52 -2.91
C PHE A 171 1.48 -8.20 -2.71
N CYS A 172 2.60 -8.06 -3.41
CA CYS A 172 3.30 -6.79 -3.54
C CYS A 172 3.46 -6.47 -5.03
N PHE A 173 3.56 -5.18 -5.34
CA PHE A 173 3.73 -4.71 -6.71
C PHE A 173 4.49 -3.39 -6.71
N THR A 174 5.06 -3.06 -7.86
CA THR A 174 5.71 -1.78 -8.08
C THR A 174 5.21 -1.15 -9.38
N GLY A 175 4.74 0.10 -9.31
CA GLY A 175 4.20 0.81 -10.48
C GLY A 175 2.84 0.30 -10.95
N GLY A 176 2.29 0.99 -11.95
CA GLY A 176 1.01 0.67 -12.58
C GLY A 176 -0.14 1.57 -12.12
N VAL A 177 -1.36 1.06 -12.21
CA VAL A 177 -2.58 1.72 -11.77
C VAL A 177 -3.16 0.90 -10.63
N VAL A 178 -3.47 1.53 -9.51
CA VAL A 178 -4.29 0.93 -8.45
C VAL A 178 -5.58 1.74 -8.31
N GLU A 179 -6.71 1.05 -8.22
CA GLU A 179 -8.02 1.67 -8.02
C GLU A 179 -8.79 0.90 -6.93
N VAL A 180 -9.36 1.66 -6.00
CA VAL A 180 -10.17 1.12 -4.90
C VAL A 180 -11.51 1.85 -4.88
N SER A 181 -12.60 1.09 -4.80
CA SER A 181 -13.95 1.62 -4.62
C SER A 181 -14.36 1.47 -3.16
N ALA A 182 -14.57 2.58 -2.46
CA ALA A 182 -14.85 2.56 -1.03
C ALA A 182 -15.86 3.63 -0.60
N LYS A 183 -16.49 3.35 0.55
CA LYS A 183 -17.40 4.21 1.31
C LYS A 183 -16.92 4.22 2.76
N PHE A 184 -16.90 5.39 3.39
CA PHE A 184 -16.23 5.61 4.67
C PHE A 184 -17.20 5.87 5.83
N PRO A 185 -16.81 5.53 7.07
CA PRO A 185 -17.53 6.02 8.23
C PRO A 185 -17.35 7.54 8.35
N MET A 186 -18.36 8.20 8.90
CA MET A 186 -18.33 9.62 9.28
C MET A 186 -18.47 9.72 10.79
N GLY A 187 -17.90 10.76 11.39
CA GLY A 187 -17.93 10.98 12.84
C GLY A 187 -16.56 11.34 13.39
N LEU A 188 -16.55 12.22 14.40
CA LEU A 188 -15.33 12.67 15.03
C LEU A 188 -14.51 11.45 15.46
N GLY A 189 -13.20 11.49 15.26
CA GLY A 189 -12.28 10.45 15.67
C GLY A 189 -11.95 9.42 14.60
N PHE A 190 -12.81 9.23 13.59
CA PHE A 190 -12.52 8.29 12.50
C PHE A 190 -11.36 8.76 11.64
N TRP A 191 -10.44 7.82 11.38
CA TRP A 191 -9.33 8.00 10.44
C TRP A 191 -9.16 6.74 9.57
N PRO A 192 -10.10 6.47 8.64
CA PRO A 192 -9.95 5.39 7.70
C PRO A 192 -8.93 5.74 6.61
N ALA A 193 -8.21 4.71 6.15
CA ALA A 193 -7.15 4.87 5.16
C ALA A 193 -7.09 3.69 4.19
N LEU A 194 -6.77 4.03 2.94
CA LEU A 194 -6.39 3.14 1.85
C LEU A 194 -5.00 3.57 1.38
N TRP A 195 -4.00 2.73 1.58
CA TRP A 195 -2.60 3.15 1.40
C TRP A 195 -1.70 1.98 1.00
N LEU A 196 -0.51 2.33 0.52
CA LEU A 196 0.53 1.41 0.12
C LEU A 196 1.74 1.59 1.03
N PHE A 197 2.38 0.47 1.37
CA PHE A 197 3.56 0.47 2.24
C PHE A 197 4.68 -0.42 1.69
N GLY A 198 5.90 0.11 1.62
CA GLY A 198 7.08 -0.63 1.16
C GLY A 198 7.33 -1.90 1.98
N ASN A 199 7.54 -3.03 1.31
CA ASN A 199 7.53 -4.37 1.91
C ASN A 199 8.66 -4.61 2.94
N LEU A 200 9.74 -3.82 2.89
CA LEU A 200 10.81 -3.84 3.90
C LEU A 200 10.34 -3.39 5.29
N GLY A 201 9.23 -2.66 5.37
CA GLY A 201 8.53 -2.38 6.62
C GLY A 201 7.22 -3.14 6.68
N ARG A 202 6.60 -3.18 7.86
CA ARG A 202 5.24 -3.67 8.04
C ARG A 202 4.43 -2.68 8.87
N ALA A 203 3.29 -2.26 8.34
CA ALA A 203 2.42 -1.30 9.00
C ALA A 203 2.10 -1.77 10.44
N ILE A 204 2.17 -0.83 11.39
CA ILE A 204 2.04 -0.98 12.86
C ILE A 204 3.04 -1.91 13.57
N HIS A 205 4.01 -2.47 12.85
CA HIS A 205 5.18 -3.15 13.42
C HIS A 205 6.36 -2.18 13.48
N GLU A 206 6.35 -1.28 14.46
CA GLU A 206 7.29 -0.14 14.57
C GLU A 206 8.77 -0.55 14.48
N GLU A 207 9.14 -1.69 15.06
CA GLU A 207 10.51 -2.19 15.03
C GLU A 207 10.98 -2.53 13.60
N SER A 208 10.07 -2.98 12.73
CA SER A 208 10.37 -3.16 11.30
C SER A 208 10.51 -1.83 10.57
N ASN A 209 9.90 -0.75 11.06
CA ASN A 209 9.85 0.55 10.37
C ASN A 209 10.99 1.49 10.79
N ASP A 210 11.60 1.27 11.95
CA ASP A 210 12.65 2.11 12.54
C ASP A 210 13.86 2.32 11.59
N GLY A 211 14.01 3.51 11.01
CA GLY A 211 15.08 3.78 10.04
C GLY A 211 14.81 3.26 8.62
N LEU A 212 13.61 2.74 8.35
CA LEU A 212 13.13 2.38 7.01
C LEU A 212 12.02 3.29 6.55
N TRP A 213 11.01 3.54 7.39
CA TRP A 213 9.97 4.51 7.09
C TRP A 213 10.39 5.93 7.51
N PRO A 214 10.10 6.97 6.70
CA PRO A 214 9.61 6.97 5.32
C PRO A 214 10.78 7.21 4.33
N TYR A 215 11.93 6.55 4.53
CA TYR A 215 13.12 6.84 3.72
C TYR A 215 12.88 6.53 2.23
N SER A 216 13.38 7.43 1.39
CA SER A 216 13.32 7.38 -0.09
C SER A 216 14.66 7.77 -0.73
N LEU A 217 15.72 7.86 0.09
CA LEU A 217 17.08 8.15 -0.32
C LEU A 217 17.76 6.86 -0.77
N GLU A 218 18.11 6.77 -2.05
CA GLU A 218 18.81 5.59 -2.59
C GLU A 218 20.32 5.80 -2.69
N GLU A 219 20.77 7.01 -2.97
CA GLU A 219 22.19 7.30 -3.17
C GLU A 219 22.90 7.60 -1.84
N CYS A 220 24.21 7.33 -1.77
CA CYS A 220 25.02 7.74 -0.63
C CYS A 220 25.10 9.26 -0.56
N ASP A 221 24.62 9.83 0.56
CA ASP A 221 24.83 11.22 0.92
C ASP A 221 25.58 11.29 2.26
N PRO A 222 26.85 11.74 2.30
CA PRO A 222 27.65 11.77 3.53
C PRO A 222 27.06 12.63 4.66
N VAL A 223 26.24 13.63 4.32
CA VAL A 223 25.58 14.50 5.31
C VAL A 223 24.43 13.73 5.96
N TYR A 224 23.58 13.10 5.15
CA TYR A 224 22.42 12.36 5.64
C TYR A 224 22.75 10.97 6.20
N GLU A 225 23.91 10.40 5.84
CA GLU A 225 24.48 9.23 6.50
C GLU A 225 24.78 9.48 7.99
N GLN A 226 25.12 10.73 8.33
CA GLN A 226 25.48 11.10 9.70
C GLN A 226 24.31 11.72 10.46
N ARG A 227 23.28 12.22 9.78
CA ARG A 227 22.13 12.90 10.39
C ARG A 227 20.94 11.95 10.54
N PRO A 228 20.36 11.79 11.74
CA PRO A 228 19.07 11.13 11.90
C PRO A 228 17.98 11.85 11.09
N VAL A 229 17.14 11.08 10.40
CA VAL A 229 16.03 11.60 9.59
C VAL A 229 14.73 10.91 10.01
N ALA A 230 13.61 11.61 9.90
CA ALA A 230 12.24 11.24 10.26
C ALA A 230 11.96 10.94 11.75
N LYS A 231 12.84 10.19 12.43
CA LYS A 231 12.75 9.91 13.87
C LYS A 231 14.04 10.35 14.56
N PRO A 232 13.97 11.16 15.64
CA PRO A 232 15.15 11.61 16.36
C PRO A 232 16.07 10.44 16.74
N GLY A 233 17.35 10.54 16.39
CA GLY A 233 18.35 9.51 16.69
C GLY A 233 18.35 8.27 15.81
N LYS A 234 17.43 8.13 14.84
CA LYS A 234 17.42 7.02 13.87
C LYS A 234 17.87 7.49 12.48
N LYS A 235 18.92 6.86 11.96
CA LYS A 235 19.41 7.03 10.58
C LYS A 235 18.72 6.05 9.64
N GLN A 236 18.94 6.22 8.34
CA GLN A 236 18.52 5.22 7.36
C GLN A 236 19.21 3.90 7.67
N ARG A 237 18.42 2.83 7.85
CA ARG A 237 18.90 1.52 8.27
C ARG A 237 19.64 0.81 7.15
N ILE A 238 19.12 0.91 5.93
CA ILE A 238 19.74 0.37 4.71
C ILE A 238 20.23 1.58 3.92
N SER A 239 21.52 1.89 4.06
CA SER A 239 22.12 3.10 3.50
C SER A 239 22.80 2.85 2.15
N GLY A 240 22.69 3.83 1.25
CA GLY A 240 23.43 3.86 -0.01
C GLY A 240 24.94 4.01 0.16
N CYS A 241 25.42 4.33 1.35
CA CYS A 241 26.86 4.43 1.64
C CYS A 241 27.52 3.07 1.95
N ASP A 242 26.74 2.01 2.19
CA ASP A 242 27.26 0.68 2.50
C ASP A 242 27.72 -0.06 1.22
N PRO A 243 29.03 -0.36 1.06
CA PRO A 243 29.52 -1.11 -0.09
C PRO A 243 29.27 -2.62 -0.01
N ALA A 244 28.83 -3.15 1.13
CA ALA A 244 28.63 -4.58 1.35
C ALA A 244 27.49 -4.87 2.33
N PRO A 245 26.24 -4.47 2.00
CA PRO A 245 25.12 -4.65 2.90
C PRO A 245 24.80 -6.13 3.08
N PRO A 246 24.34 -6.55 4.27
CA PRO A 246 24.00 -7.94 4.56
C PRO A 246 22.69 -8.36 3.86
N SER A 247 22.31 -9.62 4.07
CA SER A 247 20.96 -10.13 3.79
C SER A 247 20.50 -10.06 2.33
N GLY A 248 21.43 -10.12 1.37
CA GLY A 248 21.12 -10.16 -0.07
C GLY A 248 20.70 -8.82 -0.66
N LEU A 249 20.89 -7.71 0.07
CA LEU A 249 20.65 -6.36 -0.42
C LEU A 249 21.76 -5.93 -1.40
N HIS A 250 21.45 -4.99 -2.28
CA HIS A 250 22.41 -4.51 -3.28
C HIS A 250 23.42 -3.53 -2.67
N PRO A 251 24.73 -3.67 -2.96
CA PRO A 251 25.75 -2.69 -2.60
C PRO A 251 25.40 -1.28 -3.06
N ARG A 252 25.70 -0.30 -2.20
CA ARG A 252 25.56 1.14 -2.45
C ARG A 252 24.15 1.57 -2.88
N MET A 253 23.14 0.92 -2.32
CA MET A 253 21.74 1.20 -2.61
C MET A 253 20.98 1.37 -1.30
N GLY A 254 20.61 2.62 -1.01
CA GLY A 254 19.76 2.99 0.10
C GLY A 254 18.34 2.49 -0.14
N ARG A 255 17.71 1.96 0.90
CA ARG A 255 16.37 1.36 0.84
C ARG A 255 15.52 1.87 1.98
N GLY A 256 14.20 1.76 1.83
CA GLY A 256 13.26 2.24 2.83
C GLY A 256 11.91 1.54 2.72
N ALA A 257 11.00 1.96 3.59
CA ALA A 257 9.60 1.57 3.55
C ALA A 257 8.79 2.84 3.35
N THR A 258 8.80 3.38 2.13
CA THR A 258 8.04 4.59 1.78
C THR A 258 6.53 4.29 1.85
N GLU A 259 5.73 5.33 2.03
CA GLU A 259 4.26 5.25 2.15
C GLU A 259 3.58 6.13 1.10
N ILE A 260 2.59 5.56 0.41
CA ILE A 260 1.74 6.27 -0.54
C ILE A 260 0.29 6.10 -0.12
N ASP A 261 -0.38 7.20 0.17
CA ASP A 261 -1.78 7.21 0.57
C ASP A 261 -2.65 7.40 -0.67
N LEU A 262 -3.43 6.39 -1.04
CA LEU A 262 -4.47 6.55 -2.06
C LEU A 262 -5.53 7.51 -1.54
N VAL A 263 -5.91 7.35 -0.27
CA VAL A 263 -6.73 8.28 0.49
C VAL A 263 -6.65 7.99 1.98
N GLU A 264 -6.52 9.04 2.76
CA GLU A 264 -6.86 9.08 4.18
C GLU A 264 -8.05 10.01 4.37
N VAL A 265 -8.91 9.70 5.34
CA VAL A 265 -10.06 10.54 5.67
C VAL A 265 -9.92 11.02 7.11
N GLY A 266 -9.86 12.33 7.32
CA GLY A 266 -10.12 12.96 8.61
C GLY A 266 -11.58 13.44 8.69
N ASP A 267 -12.10 13.70 9.88
CA ASP A 267 -13.39 14.38 10.01
C ASP A 267 -13.20 15.88 10.23
N SER A 268 -14.11 16.66 9.67
CA SER A 268 -14.37 18.02 10.10
C SER A 268 -14.63 18.09 11.61
N TRP A 269 -14.14 19.16 12.25
CA TRP A 269 -14.34 19.38 13.69
C TRP A 269 -15.81 19.45 14.12
N ASN A 270 -16.76 19.59 13.18
CA ASN A 270 -18.20 19.57 13.43
C ASN A 270 -18.90 18.26 13.01
N GLY A 271 -18.18 17.27 12.46
CA GLY A 271 -18.74 15.99 12.03
C GLY A 271 -19.58 16.03 10.75
N GLN A 272 -19.56 17.13 9.99
CA GLN A 272 -20.45 17.38 8.84
C GLN A 272 -19.79 17.11 7.48
N ALA A 273 -18.47 16.93 7.43
CA ALA A 273 -17.72 16.67 6.20
C ALA A 273 -16.49 15.82 6.48
N GLY A 274 -16.17 14.89 5.59
CA GLY A 274 -14.90 14.19 5.61
C GLY A 274 -13.86 14.98 4.82
N TRP A 275 -12.68 15.10 5.39
CA TRP A 275 -11.52 15.71 4.77
C TRP A 275 -10.67 14.61 4.14
N LEU A 276 -10.54 14.64 2.81
CA LEU A 276 -9.68 13.68 2.11
C LEU A 276 -8.25 14.20 2.03
N MET A 277 -7.29 13.31 2.28
CA MET A 277 -5.86 13.53 2.08
C MET A 277 -5.29 12.45 1.18
N GLN A 278 -4.51 12.85 0.18
CA GLN A 278 -3.66 11.95 -0.60
C GLN A 278 -2.23 12.39 -0.41
N SER A 279 -1.31 11.44 -0.23
CA SER A 279 0.02 11.78 0.23
C SER A 279 1.10 10.82 -0.27
N LEU A 280 2.31 11.35 -0.44
CA LEU A 280 3.55 10.58 -0.45
C LEU A 280 4.35 10.98 0.79
N GLN A 281 4.58 10.04 1.70
CA GLN A 281 5.46 10.26 2.84
C GLN A 281 6.90 9.92 2.47
N LEU A 282 7.82 10.87 2.63
CA LEU A 282 9.21 10.69 2.21
C LEU A 282 10.23 11.35 3.13
N ALA A 283 11.41 10.77 3.16
CA ALA A 283 12.59 11.29 3.84
C ALA A 283 13.85 11.13 2.96
N PRO A 284 14.81 12.06 3.04
CA PRO A 284 14.79 13.28 3.85
C PRO A 284 13.87 14.37 3.30
N SER A 285 13.38 15.20 4.21
CA SER A 285 12.59 16.39 3.88
C SER A 285 13.42 17.52 3.28
N ILE A 286 12.74 18.52 2.73
CA ILE A 286 13.37 19.83 2.51
C ILE A 286 13.61 20.58 3.83
N PRO A 287 14.54 21.56 3.86
CA PRO A 287 14.92 22.23 5.10
C PRO A 287 13.76 22.97 5.78
N ASP A 288 13.69 22.89 7.11
CA ASP A 288 12.54 23.35 7.90
C ASP A 288 12.23 24.84 7.70
N HIS A 289 13.25 25.69 7.51
CA HIS A 289 13.07 27.13 7.30
C HIS A 289 12.44 27.49 5.94
N PHE A 290 12.37 26.53 5.02
CA PHE A 290 11.68 26.68 3.73
C PHE A 290 10.27 26.10 3.75
N ARG A 291 9.90 25.38 4.81
CA ARG A 291 8.53 24.90 5.00
C ARG A 291 7.64 26.05 5.48
N PRO A 292 6.34 26.04 5.16
CA PRO A 292 5.37 26.93 5.78
C PRO A 292 5.40 26.74 7.30
N LYS A 293 5.07 27.77 8.08
CA LYS A 293 4.92 27.60 9.53
C LYS A 293 3.69 26.74 9.81
N LEU A 294 3.87 25.64 10.55
CA LEU A 294 2.76 24.94 11.20
C LEU A 294 2.01 25.98 12.05
N HIS A 295 0.69 26.12 11.85
CA HIS A 295 -0.23 27.02 12.58
C HIS A 295 -0.43 28.47 12.06
N ASP A 296 0.13 28.89 10.93
CA ASP A 296 -0.52 29.98 10.19
C ASP A 296 -1.88 29.47 9.67
N PRO A 297 -2.97 30.26 9.70
CA PRO A 297 -4.27 29.76 9.28
C PRO A 297 -4.12 29.23 7.85
N PRO A 298 -4.69 28.05 7.55
CA PRO A 298 -4.49 27.46 6.24
C PRO A 298 -4.88 28.49 5.18
N ILE A 299 -4.17 28.57 4.06
CA ILE A 299 -4.59 29.36 2.90
C ILE A 299 -6.07 29.02 2.71
N GLY A 300 -6.93 30.04 2.68
CA GLY A 300 -8.37 29.85 2.66
C GLY A 300 -9.05 29.58 4.01
N TYR A 301 -8.45 29.99 5.13
CA TYR A 301 -9.12 30.13 6.41
C TYR A 301 -8.77 31.48 7.01
N THR A 302 -9.76 32.25 7.42
CA THR A 302 -9.52 33.53 8.10
C THR A 302 -10.19 33.46 9.48
N PRO A 303 -9.44 33.67 10.57
CA PRO A 303 -10.06 33.82 11.89
C PRO A 303 -11.03 34.99 11.84
N ASN A 304 -12.29 34.78 12.22
CA ASN A 304 -13.22 35.88 12.41
C ASN A 304 -12.71 36.73 13.58
N PRO A 305 -12.30 37.99 13.37
CA PRO A 305 -11.66 38.80 14.39
C PRO A 305 -12.60 39.19 15.54
N ARG A 306 -13.92 38.94 15.42
CA ARG A 306 -14.91 39.22 16.48
C ARG A 306 -15.31 37.99 17.29
N THR A 307 -15.27 36.79 16.69
CA THR A 307 -15.77 35.56 17.33
C THR A 307 -14.70 34.52 17.58
N GLY A 308 -13.50 34.68 16.99
CA GLY A 308 -12.44 33.68 17.02
C GLY A 308 -12.76 32.41 16.22
N GLN A 309 -13.96 32.28 15.63
CA GLN A 309 -14.29 31.17 14.74
C GLN A 309 -13.49 31.25 13.46
N VAL A 310 -12.86 30.14 13.09
CA VAL A 310 -12.14 30.00 11.83
C VAL A 310 -13.16 29.59 10.76
N ALA A 311 -13.33 30.40 9.73
CA ALA A 311 -14.22 30.10 8.60
C ALA A 311 -13.39 29.79 7.35
N TRP A 312 -13.81 28.79 6.58
CA TRP A 312 -13.24 28.50 5.26
C TRP A 312 -13.59 29.65 4.30
N VAL A 313 -12.56 30.24 3.72
CA VAL A 313 -12.62 31.23 2.66
C VAL A 313 -12.06 30.57 1.40
N PRO A 314 -12.86 30.33 0.35
CA PRO A 314 -12.32 29.80 -0.88
C PRO A 314 -11.18 30.71 -1.37
N PRO A 315 -10.01 30.16 -1.71
CA PRO A 315 -9.01 30.93 -2.44
C PRO A 315 -9.68 31.43 -3.71
N THR A 316 -9.72 32.74 -3.89
CA THR A 316 -10.19 33.33 -5.13
C THR A 316 -9.25 32.87 -6.25
N HIS A 317 -9.74 31.98 -7.11
CA HIS A 317 -9.21 31.62 -8.43
C HIS A 317 -7.68 31.53 -8.58
N GLY A 318 -7.17 30.30 -8.65
CA GLY A 318 -5.80 30.03 -9.10
C GLY A 318 -4.76 30.17 -8.00
N ALA A 319 -4.68 29.17 -7.12
CA ALA A 319 -3.44 28.94 -6.38
C ALA A 319 -2.33 28.79 -7.41
N SER A 320 -1.45 29.78 -7.50
CA SER A 320 -0.33 29.72 -8.42
C SER A 320 0.68 28.72 -7.87
N THR A 321 1.42 28.02 -8.73
CA THR A 321 2.56 27.18 -8.30
C THR A 321 3.66 27.96 -7.55
N ARG A 322 3.49 29.27 -7.32
CA ARG A 322 4.39 30.11 -6.53
C ARG A 322 4.12 30.02 -5.03
N ASP A 323 2.99 29.47 -4.61
CA ASP A 323 2.55 29.41 -3.21
C ASP A 323 2.78 28.02 -2.56
N THR A 324 3.45 27.10 -3.26
CA THR A 324 3.79 25.75 -2.74
C THR A 324 5.28 25.66 -2.36
N TRP A 325 5.59 25.04 -1.23
CA TRP A 325 6.98 24.81 -0.78
C TRP A 325 7.69 23.69 -1.54
N TYR A 326 6.98 22.91 -2.37
CA TYR A 326 7.59 22.05 -3.38
C TYR A 326 7.37 22.63 -4.78
N ARG A 327 8.36 22.46 -5.67
CA ARG A 327 8.27 22.91 -7.07
C ARG A 327 7.79 21.79 -7.98
N ARG A 328 7.23 22.16 -9.14
CA ARG A 328 6.85 21.26 -10.25
C ARG A 328 5.71 20.28 -9.96
N LEU A 329 5.03 20.43 -8.82
CA LEU A 329 3.77 19.75 -8.56
C LEU A 329 2.70 20.17 -9.57
N ARG A 330 1.80 19.26 -9.95
CA ARG A 330 0.63 19.58 -10.80
C ARG A 330 -0.66 19.30 -10.06
N PHE A 331 -1.69 20.08 -10.35
CA PHE A 331 -2.94 20.06 -9.58
C PHE A 331 -4.16 20.10 -10.50
N GLY A 332 -5.21 19.42 -10.06
CA GLY A 332 -6.53 19.49 -10.67
C GLY A 332 -7.16 20.88 -10.46
N GLY A 333 -8.07 21.24 -11.37
CA GLY A 333 -8.90 22.44 -11.23
C GLY A 333 -10.15 22.17 -10.39
N ASN A 334 -10.94 23.22 -10.13
CA ASN A 334 -12.28 23.07 -9.57
C ASN A 334 -13.17 22.38 -10.61
N THR A 335 -13.58 21.14 -10.36
CA THR A 335 -14.33 20.30 -11.30
C THR A 335 -15.64 19.87 -10.64
N SER A 336 -16.73 19.77 -11.39
CA SER A 336 -18.04 19.38 -10.83
C SER A 336 -17.93 18.06 -10.03
N GLY A 337 -18.32 18.08 -8.76
CA GLY A 337 -18.31 16.90 -7.88
C GLY A 337 -17.01 16.65 -7.10
N VAL A 338 -15.98 17.48 -7.29
CA VAL A 338 -14.73 17.46 -6.49
C VAL A 338 -14.34 18.89 -6.11
N PRO A 339 -14.24 19.24 -4.81
CA PRO A 339 -13.85 20.58 -4.38
C PRO A 339 -12.45 20.99 -4.90
N ALA A 340 -12.23 22.30 -5.03
CA ALA A 340 -10.90 22.83 -5.32
C ALA A 340 -9.90 22.43 -4.22
N VAL A 341 -8.80 21.78 -4.62
CA VAL A 341 -7.74 21.33 -3.72
C VAL A 341 -6.82 22.50 -3.38
N LEU A 342 -6.38 22.58 -2.13
CA LEU A 342 -5.35 23.50 -1.65
C LEU A 342 -4.05 22.75 -1.36
N PRO A 343 -3.24 22.48 -2.38
CA PRO A 343 -2.24 21.45 -2.29
C PRO A 343 -1.03 21.92 -1.53
N ASN A 344 -0.51 21.05 -0.67
CA ASN A 344 0.81 21.21 -0.08
C ASN A 344 1.06 22.60 0.54
N ALA A 345 0.04 23.20 1.17
CA ALA A 345 0.08 24.58 1.64
C ALA A 345 0.47 24.70 3.13
N HIS A 346 0.12 23.71 3.98
CA HIS A 346 0.30 23.80 5.45
C HIS A 346 0.59 22.48 6.16
N TRP A 347 0.53 21.35 5.44
CA TRP A 347 0.65 20.01 6.02
C TRP A 347 1.93 19.36 5.53
N TYR A 348 2.82 19.07 6.48
CA TYR A 348 4.08 18.37 6.25
C TYR A 348 4.31 17.35 7.37
N GLY A 349 5.08 16.30 7.06
CA GLY A 349 5.40 15.24 7.99
C GLY A 349 6.22 15.72 9.20
N PRO A 350 6.61 14.81 10.12
CA PRO A 350 7.45 15.15 11.26
C PRO A 350 8.77 15.78 10.80
N LYS A 351 9.46 16.47 11.70
CA LYS A 351 10.78 17.06 11.40
C LYS A 351 11.67 16.06 10.66
N PHE A 352 12.33 16.51 9.60
CA PHE A 352 13.17 15.71 8.69
C PHE A 352 12.45 14.74 7.75
N ALA A 353 11.12 14.61 7.81
CA ALA A 353 10.30 13.92 6.81
C ALA A 353 9.24 14.88 6.24
N ASP A 354 8.79 14.61 5.04
CA ASP A 354 7.73 15.36 4.37
C ASP A 354 6.55 14.42 4.06
N SER A 355 5.35 14.98 4.08
CA SER A 355 4.15 14.38 3.50
C SER A 355 3.70 15.33 2.40
N LEU A 356 3.94 14.96 1.14
CA LEU A 356 3.56 15.78 0.00
C LEU A 356 2.11 15.46 -0.31
N THR A 357 1.22 16.40 0.01
CA THR A 357 -0.22 16.12 -0.01
C THR A 357 -1.01 16.99 -0.98
N ALA A 358 -1.97 16.37 -1.66
CA ALA A 358 -3.12 17.05 -2.23
C ALA A 358 -4.03 17.45 -1.06
N GLY A 359 -4.04 18.73 -0.73
CA GLY A 359 -4.62 19.21 0.52
C GLY A 359 -6.07 18.82 0.74
N ILE A 360 -6.44 18.98 2.00
CA ILE A 360 -7.72 18.68 2.62
C ILE A 360 -8.91 19.19 1.78
N SER A 361 -9.62 18.27 1.13
CA SER A 361 -10.83 18.58 0.35
C SER A 361 -12.09 18.13 1.10
N PRO A 362 -13.11 18.99 1.30
CA PRO A 362 -14.30 18.64 2.06
C PRO A 362 -15.27 17.83 1.20
N PHE A 363 -15.61 16.62 1.64
CA PHE A 363 -16.62 15.78 1.02
C PHE A 363 -17.75 15.51 2.01
N HIS A 364 -18.98 15.73 1.57
CA HIS A 364 -20.17 15.59 2.42
C HIS A 364 -20.89 14.24 2.25
N ASP A 365 -20.53 13.45 1.24
CA ASP A 365 -21.23 12.21 0.84
C ASP A 365 -20.38 10.94 1.03
N LEU A 366 -19.27 11.00 1.76
CA LEU A 366 -18.35 9.87 1.94
C LEU A 366 -18.98 8.65 2.64
N SER A 367 -20.00 8.86 3.48
CA SER A 367 -20.80 7.82 4.12
C SER A 367 -22.09 7.50 3.37
N GLU A 368 -22.35 8.11 2.22
CA GLU A 368 -23.60 7.92 1.48
C GLU A 368 -23.38 6.97 0.31
N ARG A 369 -22.33 7.17 -0.48
CA ARG A 369 -22.05 6.39 -1.69
C ARG A 369 -20.60 5.91 -1.78
N TYR A 370 -20.37 4.91 -2.62
CA TYR A 370 -19.02 4.51 -3.02
C TYR A 370 -18.39 5.57 -3.92
N ARG A 371 -17.09 5.79 -3.71
CA ARG A 371 -16.22 6.61 -4.55
C ARG A 371 -15.03 5.78 -4.98
N THR A 372 -14.50 6.11 -6.16
CA THR A 372 -13.30 5.46 -6.71
C THR A 372 -12.08 6.32 -6.44
N PHE A 373 -11.06 5.71 -5.84
CA PHE A 373 -9.77 6.31 -5.54
C PHE A 373 -8.74 5.61 -6.41
N ARG A 374 -8.14 6.36 -7.33
CA ARG A 374 -7.18 5.84 -8.31
C ARG A 374 -5.84 6.52 -8.13
N LEU A 375 -4.79 5.71 -8.09
CA LEU A 375 -3.40 6.16 -8.17
C LEU A 375 -2.79 5.59 -9.45
N GLU A 376 -2.24 6.46 -10.28
CA GLU A 376 -1.38 6.10 -11.40
C GLU A 376 0.07 6.34 -10.98
N TRP A 377 0.88 5.29 -11.04
CA TRP A 377 2.24 5.25 -10.54
C TRP A 377 3.19 4.82 -11.66
N ARG A 378 3.94 5.79 -12.17
CA ARG A 378 5.03 5.57 -13.11
C ARG A 378 6.36 5.77 -12.40
N GLU A 379 7.19 4.74 -12.39
CA GLU A 379 8.51 4.76 -11.77
C GLU A 379 9.54 5.53 -12.62
N GLY A 380 10.73 5.75 -12.04
CA GLY A 380 11.90 6.30 -12.72
C GLY A 380 11.90 7.83 -12.84
N ASP A 381 12.95 8.34 -13.50
CA ASP A 381 13.27 9.78 -13.54
C ASP A 381 12.25 10.64 -14.30
N GLY A 382 11.55 10.03 -15.27
CA GLY A 382 10.40 10.64 -15.98
C GLY A 382 9.04 10.24 -15.41
N GLY A 383 9.04 9.57 -14.25
CA GLY A 383 7.86 9.03 -13.59
C GLY A 383 7.00 10.08 -12.88
N TYR A 384 5.90 9.60 -12.30
CA TYR A 384 5.01 10.38 -11.45
C TYR A 384 4.17 9.49 -10.53
N LEU A 385 3.63 10.09 -9.48
CA LEU A 385 2.43 9.62 -8.79
C LEU A 385 1.30 10.58 -9.10
N ARG A 386 0.15 10.08 -9.54
CA ARG A 386 -1.01 10.88 -9.95
C ARG A 386 -2.27 10.32 -9.31
N TRP A 387 -3.01 11.15 -8.59
CA TRP A 387 -4.25 10.78 -7.93
C TRP A 387 -5.45 11.26 -8.72
N LEU A 388 -6.46 10.39 -8.80
CA LEU A 388 -7.77 10.69 -9.35
C LEU A 388 -8.86 10.21 -8.37
N ILE A 389 -9.93 10.99 -8.25
CA ILE A 389 -11.14 10.61 -7.51
C ILE A 389 -12.30 10.65 -8.50
N ASP A 390 -13.05 9.55 -8.61
CA ASP A 390 -14.16 9.43 -9.57
C ASP A 390 -13.73 9.78 -11.01
N GLY A 391 -12.47 9.46 -11.35
CA GLY A 391 -11.86 9.77 -12.65
C GLY A 391 -11.45 11.23 -12.86
N VAL A 392 -11.64 12.10 -11.86
CA VAL A 392 -11.22 13.50 -11.88
C VAL A 392 -9.79 13.61 -11.35
N PHE A 393 -8.90 14.24 -12.12
CA PHE A 393 -7.52 14.49 -11.72
C PHE A 393 -7.44 15.44 -10.52
N ILE A 394 -6.70 15.04 -9.48
CA ILE A 394 -6.56 15.76 -8.21
C ILE A 394 -5.19 16.40 -8.08
N PHE A 395 -4.14 15.58 -8.17
CA PHE A 395 -2.78 15.96 -7.82
C PHE A 395 -1.77 15.04 -8.49
N GLU A 396 -0.61 15.58 -8.86
CA GLU A 396 0.53 14.82 -9.36
C GLU A 396 1.84 15.28 -8.71
N ILE A 397 2.62 14.30 -8.28
CA ILE A 397 4.04 14.46 -7.92
C ILE A 397 4.86 13.85 -9.05
N PRO A 398 5.37 14.65 -10.01
CA PRO A 398 6.36 14.14 -10.96
C PRO A 398 7.67 13.83 -10.24
N ALA A 399 8.45 12.86 -10.72
CA ALA A 399 9.75 12.52 -10.14
C ALA A 399 10.69 13.74 -10.05
N ALA A 400 10.60 14.64 -11.04
CA ALA A 400 11.32 15.91 -11.08
C ALA A 400 11.00 16.87 -9.91
N ALA A 401 9.88 16.67 -9.20
CA ALA A 401 9.54 17.40 -7.98
C ALA A 401 10.34 16.91 -6.76
N LEU A 402 10.98 15.75 -6.85
CA LEU A 402 11.80 15.12 -5.80
C LEU A 402 13.31 15.20 -6.07
N ASP A 403 13.70 15.93 -7.12
CA ASP A 403 15.11 16.25 -7.41
C ASP A 403 15.81 16.91 -6.21
N LYS A 404 17.13 17.04 -6.31
CA LYS A 404 17.94 17.77 -5.34
C LYS A 404 17.39 19.18 -5.13
N TYR A 405 17.11 19.55 -3.88
CA TYR A 405 16.69 20.91 -3.50
C TYR A 405 17.84 21.62 -2.82
N THR A 406 18.11 22.86 -3.23
CA THR A 406 18.99 23.78 -2.49
C THR A 406 18.20 25.06 -2.20
N VAL A 407 18.12 25.41 -0.93
CA VAL A 407 17.45 26.62 -0.44
C VAL A 407 18.44 27.41 0.41
N CYS A 408 18.43 28.74 0.24
CA CYS A 408 19.36 29.62 0.93
C CYS A 408 18.57 30.64 1.74
N ALA A 409 18.92 30.80 3.02
CA ALA A 409 18.37 31.83 3.89
C ALA A 409 19.41 32.93 4.13
N GLN A 410 18.98 34.19 4.04
CA GLN A 410 19.76 35.34 4.48
C GLN A 410 20.03 35.20 5.99
N THR A 411 21.27 35.46 6.41
CA THR A 411 21.58 35.53 7.84
C THR A 411 21.16 36.91 8.38
N PRO A 412 20.85 37.03 9.68
CA PRO A 412 20.44 38.31 10.28
C PRO A 412 21.47 39.44 10.17
N ASP A 413 22.75 39.14 9.92
CA ASP A 413 23.88 40.08 10.03
C ASP A 413 24.54 40.45 8.69
N ASP A 414 23.77 40.67 7.60
CA ASP A 414 24.29 41.00 6.25
C ASP A 414 25.33 40.01 5.71
N GLY A 415 25.38 38.79 6.26
CA GLY A 415 26.33 37.75 5.91
C GLY A 415 25.95 36.99 4.63
N ALA A 416 26.88 36.16 4.15
CA ALA A 416 26.60 35.27 3.03
C ALA A 416 25.40 34.36 3.37
N PRO A 417 24.43 34.17 2.44
CA PRO A 417 23.29 33.28 2.68
C PRO A 417 23.75 31.87 3.06
N VAL A 418 23.12 31.29 4.08
CA VAL A 418 23.34 29.89 4.44
C VAL A 418 22.44 29.03 3.58
N CYS A 419 23.06 28.20 2.75
CA CYS A 419 22.36 27.27 1.87
C CYS A 419 22.32 25.87 2.48
N GLU A 420 21.13 25.30 2.57
CA GLU A 420 20.91 23.89 2.90
C GLU A 420 20.48 23.13 1.64
N THR A 421 20.94 21.89 1.53
CA THR A 421 20.68 21.04 0.38
C THR A 421 20.08 19.72 0.85
N THR A 422 18.91 19.39 0.32
CA THR A 422 18.32 18.05 0.42
C THR A 422 18.69 17.26 -0.82
N PRO A 423 19.20 16.02 -0.68
CA PRO A 423 19.54 15.18 -1.82
C PRO A 423 18.30 14.84 -2.65
N ARG A 424 18.54 14.23 -3.80
CA ARG A 424 17.46 13.66 -4.60
C ARG A 424 16.78 12.54 -3.82
N ARG A 425 15.45 12.59 -3.77
CA ARG A 425 14.60 11.49 -3.30
C ARG A 425 14.02 10.81 -4.54
N LYS A 426 13.75 9.51 -4.45
CA LYS A 426 13.09 8.79 -5.56
C LYS A 426 11.61 8.65 -5.28
N LEU A 427 10.82 8.60 -6.36
CA LEU A 427 9.53 7.95 -6.28
C LEU A 427 9.75 6.50 -5.81
N PRO A 428 8.82 5.91 -5.04
CA PRO A 428 8.98 4.53 -4.60
C PRO A 428 9.26 3.60 -5.78
N SER A 429 10.27 2.76 -5.62
CA SER A 429 10.59 1.60 -6.47
C SER A 429 10.62 0.30 -5.67
N GLU A 430 10.35 0.39 -4.37
CA GLU A 430 10.16 -0.74 -3.49
C GLU A 430 8.94 -1.57 -3.93
N PRO A 431 8.94 -2.90 -3.78
CA PRO A 431 7.69 -3.65 -3.81
C PRO A 431 6.81 -3.17 -2.66
N MET A 432 5.57 -2.75 -2.96
CA MET A 432 4.65 -2.22 -1.96
C MET A 432 3.47 -3.15 -1.74
N SER A 433 3.05 -3.25 -0.48
CA SER A 433 1.84 -3.96 -0.06
C SER A 433 0.68 -2.99 0.12
N ILE A 434 -0.54 -3.48 -0.04
CA ILE A 434 -1.78 -2.73 0.18
C ILE A 434 -2.16 -2.84 1.65
N VAL A 435 -2.55 -1.71 2.25
CA VAL A 435 -3.06 -1.61 3.61
C VAL A 435 -4.42 -0.89 3.60
N ILE A 436 -5.38 -1.48 4.29
CA ILE A 436 -6.76 -1.01 4.42
C ILE A 436 -7.13 -1.04 5.89
N ASN A 437 -7.43 0.11 6.50
CA ASN A 437 -7.79 0.14 7.91
C ASN A 437 -8.74 1.28 8.28
N THR A 438 -9.30 1.16 9.48
CA THR A 438 -10.05 2.21 10.16
C THR A 438 -9.32 2.53 11.46
N ALA A 439 -8.41 3.51 11.44
CA ALA A 439 -7.80 4.01 12.67
C ALA A 439 -8.77 4.91 13.44
N LEU A 440 -8.47 5.14 14.72
CA LEU A 440 -9.08 6.19 15.51
C LEU A 440 -8.00 7.06 16.15
N GLY A 441 -8.30 8.35 16.31
CA GLY A 441 -7.55 9.25 17.18
C GLY A 441 -6.47 10.11 16.51
N SER A 442 -5.85 10.95 17.36
CA SER A 442 -4.84 11.98 17.06
C SER A 442 -5.35 13.27 16.38
N TRP A 443 -4.42 14.13 15.96
CA TRP A 443 -4.59 15.57 15.64
C TRP A 443 -5.72 15.92 14.66
N ASN A 444 -6.20 14.96 13.85
CA ASN A 444 -7.25 15.14 12.85
C ASN A 444 -8.60 14.47 13.19
N GLY A 445 -8.62 13.56 14.16
CA GLY A 445 -9.85 12.90 14.63
C GLY A 445 -10.31 13.39 16.00
N GLY A 446 -9.40 13.99 16.79
CA GLY A 446 -9.67 14.27 18.20
C GLY A 446 -9.59 13.02 19.09
N PRO A 447 -9.53 13.18 20.42
CA PRO A 447 -9.27 12.07 21.35
C PRO A 447 -10.45 11.10 21.51
N ASP A 448 -11.62 11.45 20.97
CA ASP A 448 -12.89 10.90 21.42
C ASP A 448 -13.89 10.80 20.27
N ALA A 449 -14.10 9.59 19.75
CA ALA A 449 -15.19 9.28 18.82
C ALA A 449 -16.54 9.25 19.55
N THR A 450 -16.97 10.42 20.01
CA THR A 450 -18.00 10.59 21.05
C THR A 450 -19.33 11.15 20.54
N ASN A 451 -19.45 11.46 19.25
CA ASN A 451 -20.65 12.09 18.69
C ASN A 451 -21.76 11.10 18.26
N GLY A 452 -21.69 9.82 18.68
CA GLY A 452 -22.79 8.86 18.46
C GLY A 452 -22.75 8.09 17.13
N HIS A 453 -21.71 8.26 16.31
CA HIS A 453 -21.53 7.55 15.04
C HIS A 453 -20.82 6.19 15.18
N MET A 454 -20.89 5.58 16.37
CA MET A 454 -20.31 4.26 16.66
C MET A 454 -21.40 3.19 16.72
N PRO A 455 -21.20 1.99 16.14
CA PRO A 455 -20.03 1.57 15.36
C PRO A 455 -19.93 2.30 14.02
N GLY A 456 -18.70 2.51 13.55
CA GLY A 456 -18.43 3.03 12.21
C GLY A 456 -17.95 1.92 11.28
N GLU A 457 -18.44 1.90 10.05
CA GLU A 457 -18.11 0.90 9.05
C GLU A 457 -17.46 1.56 7.83
N MET A 458 -16.28 1.08 7.46
CA MET A 458 -15.72 1.30 6.11
C MET A 458 -16.10 0.11 5.24
N LEU A 459 -16.67 0.40 4.06
CA LEU A 459 -17.02 -0.60 3.06
C LEU A 459 -16.14 -0.43 1.83
N VAL A 460 -15.56 -1.54 1.35
CA VAL A 460 -14.75 -1.57 0.11
C VAL A 460 -15.39 -2.57 -0.85
N ASP A 461 -15.82 -2.06 -2.00
CA ASP A 461 -16.45 -2.85 -3.07
C ASP A 461 -15.41 -3.63 -3.86
N PHE A 462 -14.32 -2.99 -4.29
CA PHE A 462 -13.23 -3.67 -4.95
C PHE A 462 -11.88 -3.03 -4.69
N VAL A 463 -10.83 -3.84 -4.86
CA VAL A 463 -9.45 -3.40 -5.05
C VAL A 463 -8.96 -4.00 -6.35
N ARG A 464 -8.37 -3.19 -7.23
CA ARG A 464 -7.84 -3.65 -8.52
C ARG A 464 -6.50 -2.98 -8.82
N VAL A 465 -5.58 -3.76 -9.39
CA VAL A 465 -4.25 -3.28 -9.82
C VAL A 465 -4.01 -3.73 -11.24
N TRP A 466 -3.54 -2.79 -12.07
CA TRP A 466 -3.17 -3.04 -13.46
C TRP A 466 -1.74 -2.59 -13.74
N GLN A 467 -1.04 -3.30 -14.60
CA GLN A 467 0.31 -2.93 -15.05
C GLN A 467 0.44 -3.11 -16.56
N SER A 468 1.37 -2.35 -17.16
CA SER A 468 1.72 -2.60 -18.56
C SER A 468 2.34 -3.99 -18.70
N ARG A 469 1.99 -4.72 -19.76
CA ARG A 469 2.59 -6.04 -20.08
C ARG A 469 4.11 -6.00 -20.08
N GLU A 470 4.69 -4.92 -20.59
CA GLU A 470 6.14 -4.78 -20.75
C GLU A 470 6.86 -4.43 -19.44
N ARG A 471 6.10 -3.97 -18.42
CA ARG A 471 6.64 -3.49 -17.14
C ARG A 471 5.93 -4.14 -15.95
N THR A 472 5.43 -5.37 -16.11
CA THR A 472 4.78 -6.09 -15.02
C THR A 472 5.81 -6.39 -13.93
N ASN A 473 5.57 -5.88 -12.73
CA ASN A 473 6.41 -6.03 -11.55
C ASN A 473 5.50 -6.40 -10.36
N VAL A 474 5.28 -7.71 -10.21
CA VAL A 474 4.38 -8.33 -9.23
C VAL A 474 5.16 -9.37 -8.45
N GLY A 475 5.35 -9.10 -7.17
CA GLY A 475 6.13 -9.94 -6.28
C GLY A 475 6.71 -9.12 -5.14
N CYS A 476 6.91 -9.77 -4.01
CA CYS A 476 7.45 -9.13 -2.81
C CYS A 476 8.98 -9.16 -2.77
N ASP A 477 9.66 -9.85 -3.70
CA ASP A 477 11.11 -9.97 -3.72
C ASP A 477 11.72 -9.68 -5.12
N PRO A 478 11.49 -8.49 -5.71
CA PRO A 478 12.06 -8.16 -7.02
C PRO A 478 13.59 -8.26 -6.99
N PRO A 479 14.23 -8.82 -8.03
CA PRO A 479 15.68 -8.94 -8.06
C PRO A 479 16.42 -7.60 -7.95
N ASP A 480 15.85 -6.50 -8.44
CA ASP A 480 16.42 -5.16 -8.31
C ASP A 480 16.15 -4.51 -6.93
N TYR A 481 15.13 -4.99 -6.21
CA TYR A 481 14.70 -4.47 -4.91
C TYR A 481 14.40 -5.63 -3.93
N PRO A 482 15.36 -6.53 -3.64
CA PRO A 482 15.09 -7.73 -2.85
C PRO A 482 14.70 -7.36 -1.42
N THR A 483 13.80 -8.15 -0.82
CA THR A 483 13.35 -7.98 0.56
C THR A 483 13.26 -9.29 1.34
N ARG A 484 13.08 -10.44 0.67
CA ARG A 484 12.74 -11.71 1.33
C ARG A 484 13.80 -12.13 2.34
N ARG A 485 15.05 -12.21 1.89
CA ARG A 485 16.16 -12.64 2.76
C ARG A 485 16.36 -11.68 3.93
N TYR A 486 16.20 -10.37 3.70
CA TYR A 486 16.24 -9.37 4.76
C TYR A 486 15.13 -9.59 5.80
N ILE A 487 13.89 -9.77 5.36
CA ILE A 487 12.74 -10.03 6.25
C ILE A 487 12.94 -11.33 7.03
N ASP A 488 13.39 -12.41 6.36
CA ASP A 488 13.58 -13.72 6.99
C ASP A 488 14.69 -13.70 8.05
N GLU A 489 15.83 -13.06 7.77
CA GLU A 489 16.93 -12.91 8.75
C GLU A 489 16.55 -11.97 9.92
N HIS A 490 15.55 -11.10 9.72
CA HIS A 490 15.06 -10.14 10.72
C HIS A 490 13.61 -10.41 11.17
N ALA A 491 13.13 -11.65 11.08
CA ALA A 491 11.71 -11.98 11.27
C ALA A 491 11.12 -11.51 12.61
N HIS A 492 11.96 -11.42 13.66
CA HIS A 492 11.57 -10.91 14.98
C HIS A 492 11.01 -9.49 14.97
N LEU A 493 11.38 -8.64 13.99
CA LEU A 493 10.90 -7.26 13.88
C LEU A 493 9.49 -7.15 13.28
N TYR A 494 9.03 -8.18 12.56
CA TYR A 494 7.80 -8.14 11.77
C TYR A 494 6.62 -8.85 12.44
N GLY A 495 6.82 -9.44 13.63
CA GLY A 495 5.82 -10.27 14.28
C GLY A 495 5.54 -11.58 13.52
N THR A 496 4.33 -12.13 13.65
CA THR A 496 3.97 -13.39 13.01
C THR A 496 3.98 -13.25 11.48
N PRO A 497 4.73 -14.07 10.72
CA PRO A 497 4.75 -14.03 9.27
C PRO A 497 3.36 -14.22 8.67
N ALA A 498 3.07 -13.51 7.57
CA ALA A 498 1.85 -13.72 6.80
C ALA A 498 1.85 -15.11 6.16
N ARG A 499 0.69 -15.78 6.14
CA ARG A 499 0.51 -17.11 5.57
C ARG A 499 -0.77 -17.19 4.73
N PRO A 500 -0.78 -17.92 3.60
CA PRO A 500 0.42 -18.31 2.85
C PRO A 500 1.21 -17.06 2.42
N ARG A 501 2.52 -17.19 2.18
CA ARG A 501 3.33 -16.10 1.64
C ARG A 501 3.10 -15.96 0.14
N GLY A 502 3.49 -14.81 -0.42
CA GLY A 502 3.27 -14.46 -1.81
C GLY A 502 3.87 -15.45 -2.78
N TYR A 503 5.17 -15.73 -2.59
CA TYR A 503 5.94 -16.65 -3.41
C TYR A 503 5.51 -18.12 -3.27
N ASP A 504 4.73 -18.47 -2.23
CA ASP A 504 4.12 -19.80 -2.09
C ASP A 504 2.74 -19.88 -2.77
N SER A 505 2.13 -18.73 -3.09
CA SER A 505 0.73 -18.63 -3.54
C SER A 505 0.61 -18.45 -5.04
N CYS A 506 1.42 -17.55 -5.62
CA CYS A 506 1.41 -17.24 -7.03
C CYS A 506 2.84 -16.96 -7.54
N PRO A 507 3.11 -17.20 -8.83
CA PRO A 507 4.38 -16.82 -9.44
C PRO A 507 4.65 -15.32 -9.29
N GLN A 508 5.91 -14.98 -9.05
CA GLN A 508 6.39 -13.60 -9.13
C GLN A 508 6.76 -13.30 -10.58
N ILE A 509 6.44 -12.10 -11.05
CA ILE A 509 6.63 -11.66 -12.44
C ILE A 509 7.36 -10.32 -12.39
N TYR A 510 8.49 -10.23 -13.09
CA TYR A 510 9.33 -9.04 -13.12
C TYR A 510 9.60 -8.59 -14.56
N PRO A 511 9.86 -7.29 -14.81
CA PRO A 511 10.12 -6.79 -16.15
C PRO A 511 11.34 -7.46 -16.83
N HIS A 512 11.41 -7.45 -18.15
CA HIS A 512 12.62 -7.87 -18.86
C HIS A 512 13.80 -6.93 -18.55
N GLY A 513 15.00 -7.49 -18.41
CA GLY A 513 16.21 -6.72 -18.06
C GLY A 513 16.38 -6.40 -16.57
N THR A 514 15.47 -6.85 -15.71
CA THR A 514 15.67 -6.84 -14.24
C THR A 514 16.90 -7.69 -13.90
N ARG A 515 17.76 -7.26 -12.95
CA ARG A 515 19.02 -7.98 -12.63
C ARG A 515 18.74 -9.46 -12.36
N GLY A 516 19.36 -10.35 -13.12
CA GLY A 516 19.25 -11.80 -12.88
C GLY A 516 17.91 -12.45 -13.25
N ALA A 517 16.89 -11.70 -13.72
CA ALA A 517 15.62 -12.27 -14.17
C ALA A 517 15.76 -13.13 -15.44
N ASP A 518 16.76 -12.84 -16.29
CA ASP A 518 17.07 -13.62 -17.48
C ASP A 518 17.96 -14.86 -17.18
N GLY A 519 18.37 -15.06 -15.92
CA GLY A 519 19.28 -16.13 -15.49
C GLY A 519 18.60 -17.47 -15.20
N ASP A 520 17.31 -17.47 -14.88
CA ASP A 520 16.59 -18.68 -14.48
C ASP A 520 16.03 -19.49 -15.68
N ASP A 521 15.89 -18.86 -16.86
CA ASP A 521 15.43 -19.56 -18.08
C ASP A 521 16.57 -20.31 -18.81
N ALA A 522 17.83 -19.96 -18.52
CA ALA A 522 19.01 -20.67 -19.04
C ALA A 522 19.29 -21.99 -18.30
N GLY A 523 19.02 -22.03 -16.98
CA GLY A 523 19.17 -23.25 -16.16
C GLY A 523 18.15 -24.34 -16.50
N ALA A 524 16.92 -23.95 -16.86
CA ALA A 524 15.86 -24.88 -17.25
C ALA A 524 16.09 -25.50 -18.64
N ARG A 525 16.70 -24.77 -19.58
CA ARG A 525 17.00 -25.28 -20.93
C ARG A 525 18.22 -26.22 -20.97
N ALA A 526 19.15 -26.08 -20.03
CA ALA A 526 20.30 -27.00 -19.91
C ALA A 526 19.93 -28.35 -19.24
N ALA A 527 18.88 -28.39 -18.41
CA ALA A 527 18.42 -29.60 -17.75
C ALA A 527 17.45 -30.47 -18.58
N GLY A 528 16.88 -29.92 -19.66
CA GLY A 528 15.90 -30.59 -20.53
C GLY A 528 16.46 -31.38 -21.72
N ALA A 529 17.77 -31.36 -21.95
CA ALA A 529 18.40 -32.03 -23.10
C ALA A 529 19.19 -33.29 -22.70
N ARG A 530 18.53 -34.29 -22.12
CA ARG A 530 19.02 -35.68 -22.14
C ARG A 530 17.98 -36.55 -22.83
N ARG A 531 18.23 -36.83 -24.11
CA ARG A 531 17.49 -37.82 -24.90
C ARG A 531 17.58 -39.21 -24.26
N PRO A 532 16.51 -40.02 -24.25
CA PRO A 532 16.61 -41.41 -23.85
C PRO A 532 17.21 -42.21 -25.01
N LEU A 533 18.37 -42.82 -24.81
CA LEU A 533 18.87 -43.86 -25.71
C LEU A 533 18.49 -45.21 -25.12
N GLY A 534 17.48 -45.83 -25.73
CA GLY A 534 17.23 -47.25 -25.57
C GLY A 534 18.10 -48.07 -26.53
N GLY A 535 18.52 -49.26 -26.07
CA GLY A 535 18.77 -50.41 -26.95
C GLY A 535 20.22 -50.80 -27.24
N ALA A 536 20.67 -51.83 -26.52
CA ALA A 536 21.59 -52.91 -26.93
C ALA A 536 23.07 -52.60 -27.29
N LEU A 537 23.99 -53.08 -26.45
CA LEU A 537 24.85 -54.22 -26.80
C LEU A 537 25.53 -54.79 -25.54
N ALA A 538 25.46 -56.11 -25.37
CA ALA A 538 26.23 -56.85 -24.39
C ALA A 538 27.67 -57.06 -24.89
N ILE A 539 28.65 -57.08 -23.98
CA ILE A 539 29.81 -58.01 -23.89
C ILE A 539 30.52 -57.67 -22.57
N GLY A 540 30.76 -58.69 -21.75
CA GLY A 540 31.12 -58.55 -20.33
C GLY A 540 32.60 -58.39 -20.01
N LEU A 541 32.91 -58.30 -18.71
CA LEU A 541 33.93 -59.13 -18.06
C LEU A 541 33.76 -59.10 -16.52
N ALA A 542 33.79 -60.30 -15.97
CA ALA A 542 33.98 -60.83 -14.62
C ALA A 542 34.50 -59.94 -13.45
N ALA A 543 33.79 -60.10 -12.32
CA ALA A 543 34.25 -60.71 -11.03
C ALA A 543 34.69 -59.87 -9.82
N VAL A 544 34.40 -60.51 -8.66
CA VAL A 544 34.82 -60.33 -7.25
C VAL A 544 34.02 -59.27 -6.46
N ALA A 545 33.02 -59.56 -5.61
CA ALA A 545 32.77 -60.54 -4.53
C ALA A 545 33.18 -60.06 -3.11
N ALA A 546 32.16 -60.00 -2.23
CA ALA A 546 32.16 -60.10 -0.76
C ALA A 546 32.91 -59.01 0.05
N GLY A 547 32.48 -58.58 1.24
CA GLY A 547 31.41 -58.99 2.14
C GLY A 547 31.66 -58.35 3.53
N ALA A 548 30.57 -58.15 4.29
CA ALA A 548 30.39 -58.04 5.74
C ALA A 548 31.51 -57.47 6.66
N LEU A 549 31.28 -56.41 7.44
CA LEU A 549 30.59 -56.33 8.76
C LEU A 549 31.46 -56.75 9.98
N VAL A 550 31.28 -56.01 11.09
CA VAL A 550 31.55 -56.34 12.52
C VAL A 550 32.63 -55.49 13.25
N ALA A 551 32.11 -54.50 14.00
CA ALA A 551 32.19 -54.27 15.46
C ALA A 551 33.50 -53.98 16.24
N LEU A 552 33.42 -52.87 17.00
CA LEU A 552 33.67 -52.66 18.44
C LEU A 552 35.03 -53.05 19.07
N PHE A 553 35.66 -52.07 19.75
CA PHE A 553 35.93 -51.97 21.21
C PHE A 553 36.85 -50.75 21.45
N GLY A 554 36.54 -49.80 22.35
CA GLY A 554 37.06 -49.72 23.73
C GLY A 554 38.58 -49.41 23.76
N GLY A 555 39.17 -48.42 24.43
CA GLY A 555 38.78 -47.48 25.48
C GLY A 555 40.08 -47.00 26.15
N SER A 556 40.15 -45.70 26.46
CA SER A 556 40.87 -45.04 27.58
C SER A 556 42.39 -45.20 27.81
N ALA A 557 43.04 -44.02 27.90
CA ALA A 557 43.72 -43.47 29.11
C ALA A 557 45.18 -43.03 28.92
N VAL A 558 45.49 -41.72 29.02
CA VAL A 558 46.06 -41.00 30.20
C VAL A 558 47.61 -40.90 30.11
N VAL A 559 48.23 -39.72 30.18
CA VAL A 559 48.93 -39.10 31.34
C VAL A 559 49.44 -37.72 30.86
N ARG A 560 48.96 -36.58 31.39
CA ARG A 560 49.54 -35.70 32.47
C ARG A 560 50.85 -35.01 32.07
N SER A 561 51.20 -33.80 32.49
CA SER A 561 50.69 -32.75 33.42
C SER A 561 51.73 -31.60 33.36
N LEU A 562 51.65 -30.40 33.95
CA LEU A 562 51.35 -29.89 35.31
C LEU A 562 51.28 -28.35 35.15
N LEU A 563 50.24 -27.63 35.62
CA LEU A 563 50.08 -27.03 36.97
C LEU A 563 51.04 -25.82 37.22
N ARG A 564 50.66 -24.69 37.85
CA ARG A 564 49.81 -24.54 39.06
C ARG A 564 49.58 -23.05 39.46
N LYS A 565 48.34 -22.74 39.88
CA LYS A 565 47.87 -22.07 41.14
C LYS A 565 48.25 -20.59 41.39
N ARG A 566 47.47 -19.74 42.09
CA ARG A 566 46.38 -19.84 43.12
C ARG A 566 45.70 -18.45 43.20
N ALA A 567 44.36 -18.31 43.21
CA ALA A 567 43.40 -18.37 44.33
C ALA A 567 43.41 -17.18 45.32
N ALA A 568 42.27 -16.48 45.48
CA ALA A 568 41.51 -16.34 46.73
C ALA A 568 40.24 -15.47 46.55
N ALA A 569 39.20 -15.82 47.29
CA ALA A 569 37.83 -15.31 47.22
C ALA A 569 37.55 -14.19 48.24
N ARG A 570 36.45 -13.42 48.06
CA ARG A 570 35.61 -12.91 49.17
C ARG A 570 34.22 -12.43 48.72
N GLN A 571 33.34 -12.37 49.71
CA GLN A 571 31.88 -12.36 49.75
C GLN A 571 31.13 -11.10 49.22
N ARG A 572 29.85 -11.36 48.86
CA ARG A 572 28.63 -10.51 48.67
C ARG A 572 28.49 -9.31 49.65
N PRO A 573 27.71 -8.23 49.36
CA PRO A 573 26.24 -8.31 49.19
C PRO A 573 25.53 -7.32 48.24
N SER A 574 24.24 -7.58 48.05
CA SER A 574 23.20 -6.76 47.41
C SER A 574 22.95 -5.43 48.15
N GLN A 575 22.66 -4.36 47.42
CA GLN A 575 21.78 -3.28 47.91
C GLN A 575 20.96 -2.68 46.76
N TYR A 576 19.65 -2.86 46.86
CA TYR A 576 18.66 -1.87 46.47
C TYR A 576 18.92 -0.58 47.27
N GLY A 577 18.82 0.57 46.63
CA GLY A 577 18.85 1.89 47.27
C GLY A 577 17.78 2.76 46.65
N GLU A 578 16.71 3.01 47.42
CA GLU A 578 15.77 4.10 47.24
C GLU A 578 16.48 5.45 47.43
N VAL A 579 16.22 6.40 46.55
CA VAL A 579 16.27 7.85 46.77
C VAL A 579 15.15 8.38 45.85
N GLY A 580 14.05 8.98 46.30
CA GLY A 580 13.95 10.07 47.25
C GLY A 580 13.35 11.24 46.47
N ASP A 581 12.06 11.47 46.67
CA ASP A 581 11.25 12.56 46.11
C ASP A 581 11.88 13.94 46.35
N PRO A 582 11.71 14.91 45.43
CA PRO A 582 11.17 16.17 45.90
C PRO A 582 9.99 16.63 45.04
N ALA A 583 8.82 16.60 45.67
CA ALA A 583 7.72 17.50 45.36
C ALA A 583 8.16 18.98 45.49
N GLY A 584 7.77 19.81 44.52
CA GLY A 584 7.66 21.26 44.75
C GLY A 584 7.96 22.16 43.56
N ALA A 585 6.88 22.52 42.83
CA ALA A 585 6.69 23.75 42.03
C ALA A 585 7.61 23.99 40.82
N SER A 586 7.11 24.04 39.59
CA SER A 586 6.05 24.95 39.15
C SER A 586 5.28 24.38 37.95
N ARG A 587 3.96 24.27 38.12
CA ARG A 587 2.98 24.21 37.05
C ARG A 587 2.62 25.65 36.68
N GLU A 588 2.57 25.97 35.39
CA GLU A 588 1.52 26.82 34.78
C GLU A 588 1.63 26.83 33.24
N PRO A 589 0.59 27.23 32.48
CA PRO A 589 -0.11 26.31 31.57
C PRO A 589 -0.01 26.71 30.10
N MET A 590 -0.04 25.72 29.19
CA MET A 590 -0.37 25.98 27.79
C MET A 590 -1.89 26.12 27.65
N LEU A 591 -2.30 27.36 27.48
CA LEU A 591 -3.66 27.81 27.23
C LEU A 591 -4.05 27.59 25.76
N ARG A 592 -5.18 26.88 25.63
CA ARG A 592 -6.31 27.05 24.69
C ARG A 592 -6.08 27.00 23.19
#